data_AF-A0A9W9YHC1-F1
#
_entry.id   AF-A0A9W9YHC1-F1
#
_cell.length_a   1.000
_cell.length_b   1.000
_cell.length_c   1.000
_cell.angle_alpha   90.00
_cell.angle_beta   90.00
_cell.angle_gamma   90.00
#
_symmetry.space_group_name_H-M   'P 1'
#
loop_
_entity.id
_entity.type
_entity.pdbx_description
1 polymer ?
#
loop_
_entity_poly.entity_id
_entity_poly.type
_entity_poly.pdbx_seq_one_letter_code
_entity_poly.pdbx_strand_id
1 'polypeptide(L)'
;YSIGPGGILILGQDQDSYGGGFDEAQSFEGEITGVNIWNYTLSPVEIEMMSRPCLAGKGNIVNWSNLAYRVIGNVTLVPLSSCP
;
A
#
# COMPACT_ATOMS: atom_id res chain seq x y z
N TYR A 1 -5.60 15.16 -14.10
CA TYR A 1 -5.52 15.38 -12.64
C TYR A 1 -4.17 14.88 -12.18
N SER A 2 -3.40 15.67 -11.43
CA SER A 2 -2.07 15.31 -10.93
C SER A 2 -2.04 15.43 -9.41
N ILE A 3 -1.52 14.43 -8.71
CA ILE A 3 -1.29 14.51 -7.27
C ILE A 3 -0.06 15.40 -7.05
N GLY A 4 -0.18 16.43 -6.22
CA GLY A 4 0.93 17.31 -5.85
C GLY A 4 1.96 16.59 -4.98
N PRO A 5 3.23 17.04 -4.98
CA PRO A 5 4.24 16.47 -4.09
C PRO A 5 3.93 16.78 -2.62
N GLY A 6 4.57 16.03 -1.71
CA GLY A 6 4.46 16.27 -0.26
C GLY A 6 3.29 15.59 0.43
N GLY A 7 2.57 14.69 -0.26
CA GLY A 7 1.61 13.80 0.39
C GLY A 7 2.29 12.77 1.30
N ILE A 8 1.50 12.21 2.21
CA ILE A 8 1.88 11.07 3.06
C ILE A 8 0.92 9.93 2.82
N LEU A 9 1.43 8.70 2.88
CA LEU A 9 0.64 7.49 2.73
C LEU A 9 0.52 6.80 4.09
N ILE A 10 -0.71 6.60 4.53
CA ILE A 10 -1.04 5.82 5.74
C ILE A 10 -1.78 4.56 5.30
N LEU A 11 -1.45 3.43 5.90
CA LEU A 11 -2.16 2.16 5.72
C LEU A 11 -2.81 1.77 7.05
N GLY A 12 -4.04 1.26 6.98
CA GLY A 12 -4.77 0.77 8.15
C GLY A 12 -5.70 1.79 8.82
N GLN A 13 -5.64 3.07 8.45
CA GLN A 13 -6.45 4.15 9.01
C GLN A 13 -6.90 5.11 7.91
N ASP A 14 -8.07 5.73 8.07
CA ASP A 14 -8.56 6.82 7.22
C ASP A 14 -8.07 8.18 7.75
N GLN A 15 -7.60 9.07 6.86
CA GLN A 15 -6.99 10.33 7.25
C GLN A 15 -7.96 11.51 7.09
N ASP A 16 -8.51 12.04 8.18
CA ASP A 16 -9.34 13.26 8.14
C ASP A 16 -8.52 14.56 8.19
N SER A 17 -7.22 14.46 8.47
CA SER A 17 -6.28 15.57 8.42
C SER A 17 -4.90 15.10 7.98
N TYR A 18 -3.99 16.02 7.68
CA TYR A 18 -2.63 15.68 7.28
C TYR A 18 -1.91 14.89 8.39
N GLY A 19 -1.92 13.56 8.27
CA GLY A 19 -1.18 12.63 9.13
C GLY A 19 -1.92 12.18 10.37
N GLY A 20 -3.21 12.48 10.47
CA GLY A 20 -4.00 12.17 11.67
C GLY A 20 -5.49 12.39 11.44
N GLY A 21 -6.21 12.60 12.55
CA GLY A 21 -7.68 12.65 12.52
C GLY A 21 -8.27 11.26 12.29
N PHE A 22 -7.68 10.24 12.90
CA PHE A 22 -8.13 8.86 12.73
C PHE A 22 -9.34 8.58 13.64
N ASP A 23 -10.33 7.89 13.12
CA ASP A 23 -11.44 7.31 13.87
C ASP A 23 -11.30 5.78 13.88
N GLU A 24 -11.43 5.18 15.06
CA GLU A 24 -11.37 3.73 15.26
C GLU A 24 -12.40 2.99 14.40
N ALA A 25 -13.59 3.56 14.21
CA ALA A 25 -14.66 2.98 13.42
C ALA A 25 -14.34 2.90 11.91
N GLN A 26 -13.31 3.60 11.45
CA GLN A 26 -12.85 3.61 10.06
C GLN A 26 -11.53 2.85 9.87
N SER A 27 -11.06 2.15 10.90
CA SER A 27 -9.84 1.37 10.84
C SER A 27 -10.02 0.10 10.00
N PHE A 28 -8.93 -0.34 9.36
CA PHE A 28 -8.88 -1.64 8.69
C PHE A 28 -8.35 -2.69 9.66
N GLU A 29 -9.08 -3.78 9.82
CA GLU A 29 -8.66 -4.96 10.59
C GLU A 29 -8.36 -6.13 9.64
N GLY A 30 -7.10 -6.56 9.59
CA GLY A 30 -6.67 -7.68 8.77
C GLY A 30 -5.21 -7.59 8.35
N GLU A 31 -4.86 -8.30 7.28
CA GLU A 31 -3.52 -8.34 6.72
C GLU A 31 -3.44 -7.53 5.41
N ILE A 32 -2.41 -6.68 5.30
CA ILE A 32 -2.13 -5.91 4.08
C ILE A 32 -0.78 -6.36 3.53
N THR A 33 -0.74 -6.67 2.23
CA THR A 33 0.49 -7.00 1.52
C THR A 33 0.42 -6.57 0.06
N GLY A 34 1.57 -6.45 -0.61
CA GLY A 34 1.65 -6.23 -2.05
C GLY A 34 1.25 -4.82 -2.53
N VAL A 35 1.23 -3.81 -1.65
CA VAL A 35 0.83 -2.45 -2.01
C VAL A 35 1.88 -1.79 -2.89
N ASN A 36 1.50 -1.49 -4.12
CA ASN A 36 2.33 -0.80 -5.10
C ASN A 36 1.54 0.36 -5.71
N ILE A 37 2.22 1.47 -6.00
CA ILE A 37 1.61 2.68 -6.56
C ILE A 37 2.42 3.16 -7.76
N TRP A 38 1.71 3.54 -8.82
CA TRP A 38 2.26 4.08 -10.05
C TRP A 38 1.73 5.48 -10.33
N ASN A 39 2.53 6.32 -10.98
CA ASN A 39 2.09 7.64 -11.46
C ASN A 39 1.54 7.61 -12.90
N TYR A 40 1.29 6.42 -13.44
CA TYR A 40 0.70 6.20 -14.75
C TYR A 40 -0.39 5.14 -14.66
N THR A 41 -1.29 5.14 -15.63
CA THR A 41 -2.36 4.15 -15.73
C THR A 41 -1.79 2.83 -16.24
N LEU A 42 -2.01 1.76 -15.47
CA LEU A 42 -1.66 0.40 -15.88
C LEU A 42 -2.61 -0.08 -16.99
N SER A 43 -2.07 -0.82 -17.95
CA SER A 43 -2.88 -1.52 -18.95
C SER A 43 -3.64 -2.71 -18.34
N PRO A 44 -4.75 -3.14 -18.94
CA PRO A 44 -5.48 -4.33 -18.48
C PRO A 44 -4.60 -5.59 -18.39
N VAL A 45 -3.65 -5.75 -19.31
CA VAL A 45 -2.71 -6.90 -19.33
C VAL A 45 -1.75 -6.86 -18.14
N GLU A 46 -1.22 -5.68 -17.79
CA GLU A 46 -0.37 -5.53 -16.61
C GLU A 46 -1.14 -5.85 -15.33
N ILE A 47 -2.39 -5.37 -15.22
CA ILE A 47 -3.26 -5.65 -14.07
C ILE A 47 -3.53 -7.16 -13.98
N GLU A 48 -3.88 -7.81 -15.08
CA GLU A 48 -4.13 -9.25 -15.12
C GLU A 48 -2.88 -10.03 -14.67
N MET A 49 -1.70 -9.69 -15.19
CA MET A 49 -0.45 -10.34 -14.79
C MET A 49 -0.17 -10.19 -13.29
N MET A 50 -0.40 -9.00 -12.73
CA MET A 50 -0.14 -8.72 -11.32
C MET A 50 -1.19 -9.27 -10.35
N SER A 51 -2.39 -9.59 -10.85
CA SER A 51 -3.44 -10.23 -10.05
C SER A 51 -3.11 -11.68 -9.69
N ARG A 52 -2.15 -12.29 -10.40
CA ARG A 52 -1.73 -13.67 -10.17
C ARG A 52 -0.89 -13.74 -8.89
N PRO A 53 -0.93 -14.88 -8.17
CA PRO A 53 -0.08 -15.07 -7.01
C PRO A 53 1.37 -14.73 -7.33
N CYS A 54 2.04 -14.04 -6.40
CA CYS A 54 3.49 -13.83 -6.43
C CYS A 54 4.04 -12.88 -7.50
N LEU A 55 3.18 -12.36 -8.36
CA LEU A 55 3.54 -11.36 -9.36
C LEU A 55 3.18 -9.95 -8.87
N ALA A 56 3.56 -9.63 -7.63
CA ALA A 56 3.46 -8.25 -7.16
C ALA A 56 4.34 -7.38 -8.06
N GLY A 57 3.71 -6.44 -8.79
CA GLY A 57 4.44 -5.49 -9.61
C GLY A 57 5.37 -4.61 -8.79
N LYS A 58 6.18 -3.82 -9.48
CA LYS A 58 7.08 -2.84 -8.85
C LYS A 58 6.61 -1.44 -9.19
N GLY A 59 5.93 -0.80 -8.24
CA GLY A 59 5.49 0.58 -8.39
C GLY A 59 6.66 1.55 -8.44
N ASN A 60 6.57 2.60 -9.26
CA ASN A 60 7.58 3.65 -9.34
C ASN A 60 7.37 4.77 -8.29
N ILE A 61 6.21 4.80 -7.63
CA ILE A 61 5.93 5.70 -6.50
C ILE A 61 6.03 4.94 -5.17
N VAL A 62 5.41 3.76 -5.09
CA VAL A 62 5.54 2.85 -3.94
C VAL A 62 5.88 1.46 -4.46
N ASN A 63 7.00 0.91 -3.99
CA ASN A 63 7.40 -0.46 -4.22
C ASN A 63 7.37 -1.23 -2.89
N TRP A 64 6.40 -2.12 -2.71
CA TRP A 64 6.21 -2.86 -1.45
C TRP A 64 7.48 -3.57 -0.97
N SER A 65 8.21 -4.16 -1.92
CA SER A 65 9.42 -4.94 -1.64
C SER A 65 10.64 -4.10 -1.25
N ASN A 66 10.59 -2.78 -1.48
CA ASN A 66 11.70 -1.87 -1.24
C ASN A 66 11.18 -0.48 -0.82
N LEU A 67 10.43 -0.45 0.28
CA LEU A 67 9.85 0.75 0.86
C LEU A 67 10.53 1.04 2.22
N ALA A 68 10.87 2.31 2.47
CA ALA A 68 11.11 2.78 3.82
C ALA A 68 9.77 3.15 4.47
N TYR A 69 9.42 2.49 5.57
CA TYR A 69 8.17 2.72 6.28
C TYR A 69 8.40 2.89 7.79
N ARG A 70 7.38 3.42 8.46
CA ARG A 70 7.33 3.49 9.92
C ARG A 70 6.09 2.76 10.40
N VAL A 71 6.27 1.90 11.39
CA VAL A 71 5.17 1.21 12.09
C VAL A 71 4.76 2.03 13.30
N ILE A 72 3.45 2.27 13.46
CA ILE A 72 2.87 3.03 14.57
C ILE A 72 1.66 2.28 15.10
N GLY A 73 1.52 2.17 16.42
CA GLY A 73 0.41 1.47 17.07
C GLY A 73 0.59 -0.05 17.10
N ASN A 74 -0.53 -0.77 17.13
CA ASN A 74 -0.55 -2.23 17.25
C ASN A 74 -0.54 -2.91 15.88
N VAL A 75 0.65 -3.04 15.28
CA VAL A 75 0.84 -3.67 13.97
C VAL A 75 1.84 -4.80 14.09
N THR A 76 1.49 -5.96 13.56
CA THR A 76 2.37 -7.14 13.53
C THR A 76 2.95 -7.30 12.12
N LEU A 77 4.28 -7.39 12.03
CA LEU A 77 4.95 -7.69 10.76
C LEU A 77 5.04 -9.21 10.58
N VAL A 78 4.37 -9.71 9.55
CA VAL A 78 4.39 -11.12 9.18
C VAL A 78 5.30 -11.31 7.97
N PRO A 79 6.30 -12.22 8.01
CA PRO A 79 7.09 -12.56 6.84
C PRO A 79 6.17 -13.03 5.72
N LEU A 80 6.39 -12.57 4.49
CA LEU A 80 5.63 -13.07 3.35
C LEU A 80 5.79 -14.59 3.28
N SER A 81 4.67 -15.31 3.26
CA SER A 81 4.68 -16.74 2.96
C SER A 81 5.34 -16.95 1.61
N SER A 82 6.22 -17.95 1.51
CA SER A 82 6.78 -18.34 0.23
C SER A 82 5.66 -18.60 -0.76
N CYS A 83 5.85 -18.05 -1.94
CA CYS A 83 5.02 -18.34 -3.10
C CYS A 83 4.99 -19.83 -3.38
N PRO A 84 3.80 -20.46 -3.46
CA PRO A 84 3.69 -21.85 -3.88
C PRO A 84 4.13 -22.04 -5.33
#